data_AF-A0A962VHY3-F1
#
_entry.id   AF-A0A962VHY3-F1
#
_cell.length_a   1.000
_cell.length_b   1.000
_cell.length_c   1.000
_cell.angle_alpha   90.00
_cell.angle_beta   90.00
_cell.angle_gamma   90.00
#
_symmetry.space_group_name_H-M   'P 1'
#
loop_
_entity.id
_entity.type
_entity.pdbx_description
1 polymer ?
#
loop_
_entity_poly.entity_id
_entity_poly.type
_entity_poly.pdbx_seq_one_letter_code
_entity_poly.pdbx_strand_id
1 'polypeptide(L)'
;QDLTALGGYDEVPRIARCQQLPMLTTLAQGFGCLYVLEGATLGGRIIARRLSVSAQQGGCFYHCYGPHGGTMWQHFGQAVTTYATTHPECTQSILDAACATFQCFEQWLGEWERE
;
A
#
# COMPACT_ATOMS: atom_id res chain seq x y z
N GLN A 1 -9.37 7.23 -11.50
CA GLN A 1 -8.70 7.28 -12.82
C GLN A 1 -8.68 5.90 -13.43
N ASP A 2 -7.97 4.93 -12.86
CA ASP A 2 -7.90 3.57 -13.44
C ASP A 2 -9.26 2.87 -13.53
N LEU A 3 -10.06 2.87 -12.46
CA LEU A 3 -11.41 2.27 -12.49
C LEU A 3 -12.29 2.87 -13.60
N THR A 4 -12.16 4.16 -13.88
CA THR A 4 -12.85 4.82 -14.99
C THR A 4 -12.30 4.36 -16.34
N ALA A 5 -10.97 4.31 -16.50
CA ALA A 5 -10.32 3.86 -17.73
C ALA A 5 -10.59 2.38 -18.05
N LEU A 6 -10.84 1.57 -17.02
CA LEU A 6 -11.19 0.15 -17.13
C LEU A 6 -12.70 -0.10 -17.28
N GLY A 7 -13.52 0.95 -17.35
CA GLY A 7 -14.97 0.82 -17.53
C GLY A 7 -15.78 0.49 -16.28
N GLY A 8 -15.14 0.44 -15.10
CA GLY A 8 -15.78 0.06 -13.83
C GLY A 8 -16.40 1.22 -13.03
N TYR A 9 -16.59 2.41 -13.61
CA TYR A 9 -17.04 3.60 -12.86
C TYR A 9 -18.44 3.42 -12.24
N ASP A 10 -19.36 2.80 -12.96
CA ASP A 10 -20.72 2.53 -12.47
C ASP A 10 -20.77 1.35 -11.47
N GLU A 11 -19.68 0.57 -11.39
CA GLU A 11 -19.53 -0.58 -10.50
C GLU A 11 -18.76 -0.27 -9.22
N VAL A 12 -18.18 0.94 -9.09
CA VAL A 12 -17.44 1.35 -7.87
C VAL A 12 -18.22 1.12 -6.56
N PRO A 13 -19.56 1.35 -6.49
CA PRO A 13 -20.33 1.03 -5.30
C PRO A 13 -20.43 -0.48 -5.00
N ARG A 14 -20.17 -1.35 -5.97
CA ARG A 14 -20.26 -2.82 -5.91
C ARG A 14 -18.92 -3.52 -5.72
N ILE A 15 -17.79 -2.80 -5.83
CA ILE A 15 -16.47 -3.37 -5.59
C ILE A 15 -16.34 -3.74 -4.11
N ALA A 16 -15.95 -4.99 -3.83
CA ALA A 16 -15.70 -5.48 -2.49
C ALA A 16 -14.72 -4.55 -1.76
N ARG A 17 -15.08 -4.12 -0.55
CA ARG A 17 -14.25 -3.25 0.28
C ARG A 17 -13.72 -4.03 1.47
N CYS A 18 -12.44 -3.88 1.73
CA CYS A 18 -11.83 -4.35 2.97
C CYS A 18 -12.54 -3.71 4.18
N GLN A 19 -13.23 -4.53 4.98
CA GLN A 19 -13.95 -4.07 6.18
C GLN A 19 -13.07 -4.07 7.43
N GLN A 20 -11.95 -4.78 7.39
CA GLN A 20 -11.03 -4.95 8.51
C GLN A 20 -9.69 -4.29 8.18
N LEU A 21 -9.45 -3.13 8.78
CA LEU A 21 -8.23 -2.35 8.58
C LEU A 21 -7.33 -2.45 9.82
N PRO A 22 -6.00 -2.32 9.66
CA PRO A 22 -5.10 -2.21 10.80
C PRO A 22 -5.42 -0.96 11.63
N MET A 23 -5.18 -1.04 12.93
CA MET A 23 -5.42 0.08 13.85
C MET A 23 -4.43 1.23 13.56
N LEU A 24 -4.96 2.45 13.49
CA LEU A 24 -4.21 3.68 13.18
C LEU A 24 -4.55 4.81 14.16
N THR A 25 -4.24 4.60 15.45
CA THR A 25 -4.43 5.58 16.52
C THR A 25 -3.16 6.30 16.91
N THR A 26 -1.99 5.80 16.49
CA THR A 26 -0.68 6.42 16.79
C THR A 26 0.17 6.61 15.54
N LEU A 27 1.15 7.52 15.61
CA LEU A 27 2.13 7.72 14.54
C LEU A 27 2.97 6.47 14.28
N ALA A 28 3.33 5.72 15.33
CA ALA A 28 4.06 4.46 15.21
C ALA A 28 3.30 3.45 14.33
N GLN A 29 1.99 3.32 14.56
CA GLN A 29 1.14 2.46 13.73
C GLN A 29 1.04 2.97 12.29
N GLY A 30 0.94 4.30 12.12
CA GLY A 30 0.98 4.95 10.81
C GLY A 30 2.25 4.62 10.01
N PHE A 31 3.42 4.68 10.65
CA PHE A 31 4.69 4.29 10.02
C PHE A 31 4.70 2.82 9.61
N GLY A 32 4.16 1.92 10.45
CA GLY A 32 4.05 0.51 10.11
C GLY A 32 3.16 0.25 8.89
N CYS A 33 1.99 0.88 8.84
CA CYS A 33 1.08 0.76 7.70
C CYS A 33 1.68 1.35 6.42
N LEU A 34 2.30 2.53 6.52
CA LEU A 34 2.95 3.18 5.39
C LEU A 34 4.14 2.37 4.87
N TYR A 35 4.88 1.65 5.72
CA TYR A 35 5.94 0.78 5.25
C TYR A 35 5.45 -0.23 4.22
N VAL A 36 4.28 -0.83 4.46
CA VAL A 36 3.67 -1.79 3.53
C VAL A 36 3.22 -1.09 2.24
N LEU A 37 2.53 0.04 2.35
CA LEU A 37 1.97 0.76 1.20
C LEU A 37 3.07 1.38 0.32
N GLU A 38 4.06 2.03 0.92
CA GLU A 38 5.21 2.61 0.22
C GLU A 38 6.05 1.51 -0.46
N GLY A 39 6.25 0.37 0.22
CA GLY A 39 6.93 -0.79 -0.37
C GLY A 39 6.17 -1.37 -1.55
N ALA A 40 4.83 -1.41 -1.49
CA ALA A 40 3.98 -1.89 -2.58
C ALA A 40 4.11 -1.05 -3.85
N THR A 41 4.45 0.25 -3.76
CA THR A 41 4.68 1.10 -4.95
C THR A 41 5.87 0.61 -5.79
N LEU A 42 6.91 0.04 -5.16
CA LEU A 42 8.05 -0.54 -5.85
C LEU A 42 7.68 -1.85 -6.54
N GLY A 43 6.96 -2.74 -5.84
CA GLY A 43 6.45 -3.99 -6.39
C GLY A 43 5.45 -3.76 -7.54
N GLY A 44 4.63 -2.73 -7.44
CA GLY A 44 3.67 -2.34 -8.46
C GLY A 44 4.31 -2.10 -9.84
N ARG A 45 5.51 -1.52 -9.88
CA ARG A 45 6.25 -1.34 -11.15
C ARG A 45 6.64 -2.66 -11.82
N ILE A 46 6.92 -3.69 -11.03
CA ILE A 46 7.21 -5.04 -11.54
C ILE A 46 5.93 -5.64 -12.12
N ILE A 47 4.80 -5.47 -11.43
CA ILE A 47 3.49 -5.93 -11.90
C ILE A 47 3.11 -5.22 -13.21
N ALA A 48 3.25 -3.89 -13.28
CA ALA A 48 2.95 -3.13 -14.49
C ALA A 48 3.73 -3.63 -15.71
N ARG A 49 5.02 -3.91 -15.52
CA ARG A 49 5.89 -4.46 -16.56
C ARG A 49 5.44 -5.85 -16.99
N ARG A 50 5.05 -6.72 -16.05
CA ARG A 50 4.58 -8.07 -16.37
C ARG A 50 3.22 -8.06 -17.09
N LEU A 51 2.33 -7.15 -16.70
CA LEU A 51 1.01 -7.01 -17.31
C LEU A 51 1.01 -6.14 -18.58
N SER A 52 2.14 -5.52 -18.95
CA SER A 52 2.27 -4.60 -20.08
C SER A 52 1.25 -3.44 -20.04
N VAL A 53 0.90 -2.97 -18.85
CA VAL A 53 -0.04 -1.84 -18.65
C VAL A 53 0.72 -0.53 -18.49
N SER A 54 0.23 0.51 -19.16
CA SER A 54 0.73 1.88 -19.02
C SER A 54 -0.17 2.70 -18.10
N ALA A 55 0.34 3.82 -17.57
CA ALA A 55 -0.47 4.74 -16.77
C ALA A 55 -1.70 5.24 -17.55
N GLN A 56 -1.56 5.45 -18.85
CA GLN A 56 -2.62 5.97 -19.72
C GLN A 56 -3.71 4.94 -20.05
N GLN A 57 -3.50 3.67 -19.71
CA GLN A 57 -4.38 2.55 -20.04
C GLN A 57 -4.84 1.79 -18.78
N GLY A 58 -5.24 2.55 -17.74
CA GLY A 58 -5.76 1.96 -16.50
C GLY A 58 -4.70 1.38 -15.56
N GLY A 59 -3.44 1.80 -15.71
CA GLY A 59 -2.31 1.38 -14.87
C GLY A 59 -1.72 2.50 -14.01
N CYS A 60 -2.39 3.64 -13.80
CA CYS A 60 -1.87 4.76 -13.00
C CYS A 60 -1.47 4.31 -11.58
N PHE A 61 -2.21 3.39 -10.96
CA PHE A 61 -1.96 2.83 -9.64
C PHE A 61 -0.54 2.27 -9.51
N TYR A 62 -0.08 1.53 -10.53
CA TYR A 62 1.28 0.97 -10.55
C TYR A 62 2.37 2.00 -10.86
N HIS A 63 1.99 3.22 -11.26
CA HIS A 63 2.89 4.31 -11.64
C HIS A 63 2.72 5.53 -10.71
N CYS A 64 2.22 5.34 -9.49
CA CYS A 64 1.92 6.39 -8.51
C CYS A 64 3.03 7.44 -8.30
N TYR A 65 4.29 7.03 -8.21
CA TYR A 65 5.44 7.94 -8.13
C TYR A 65 6.22 8.11 -9.44
N GLY A 66 5.72 7.53 -10.55
CA GLY A 66 6.41 7.51 -11.83
C GLY A 66 7.88 7.06 -11.70
N PRO A 67 8.85 7.86 -12.18
CA PRO A 67 10.27 7.51 -12.07
C PRO A 67 10.82 7.64 -10.64
N HIS A 68 10.12 8.35 -9.74
CA HIS A 68 10.62 8.72 -8.41
C HIS A 68 10.38 7.69 -7.31
N GLY A 69 9.76 6.53 -7.60
CA GLY A 69 9.40 5.55 -6.57
C GLY A 69 10.59 5.08 -5.72
N GLY A 70 11.77 4.90 -6.33
CA GLY A 70 12.99 4.57 -5.58
C GLY A 70 13.42 5.68 -4.61
N THR A 71 13.34 6.95 -5.04
CA THR A 71 13.65 8.11 -4.19
C THR A 71 12.66 8.25 -3.04
N MET A 72 11.35 8.08 -3.32
CA MET A 72 10.31 8.16 -2.28
C MET A 72 10.49 7.07 -1.23
N TRP A 73 10.81 5.84 -1.65
CA TRP A 73 11.13 4.75 -0.72
C TRP A 73 12.34 5.07 0.17
N GLN A 74 13.40 5.67 -0.39
CA GLN A 74 14.57 6.07 0.40
C GLN A 74 14.22 7.17 1.42
N HIS A 75 13.46 8.19 1.01
CA HIS A 75 13.02 9.25 1.92
C HIS A 75 12.13 8.71 3.04
N PHE A 76 11.18 7.82 2.71
CA PHE A 76 10.36 7.15 3.71
C PHE A 76 11.21 6.32 4.68
N GLY A 77 12.15 5.52 4.16
CA GLY A 77 13.07 4.70 4.95
C GLY A 77 13.89 5.52 5.95
N GLN A 78 14.38 6.70 5.53
CA GLN A 78 15.05 7.65 6.42
C GLN A 78 14.10 8.16 7.51
N ALA A 79 12.88 8.58 7.14
CA ALA A 79 11.90 9.12 8.08
C ALA A 79 11.52 8.10 9.17
N VAL A 80 11.20 6.86 8.79
CA VAL A 80 10.82 5.82 9.77
C VAL A 80 12.01 5.42 10.65
N THR A 81 13.22 5.38 10.09
CA THR A 81 14.44 5.07 10.84
C THR A 81 14.75 6.16 11.86
N THR A 82 14.65 7.43 11.48
CA THR A 82 14.80 8.56 12.40
C THR A 82 13.76 8.50 13.51
N TYR A 83 12.48 8.28 13.15
CA TYR A 83 11.41 8.18 14.14
C TYR A 83 11.65 7.06 15.16
N ALA A 84 12.00 5.86 14.71
CA ALA A 84 12.28 4.71 15.57
C ALA A 84 13.53 4.89 16.44
N THR A 85 14.55 5.59 15.92
CA THR A 85 15.76 5.91 16.70
C THR A 85 15.47 6.91 17.82
N THR A 86 14.61 7.91 17.56
CA THR A 86 14.20 8.90 18.57
C THR A 86 13.19 8.33 19.58
N HIS A 87 12.40 7.33 19.18
CA HIS A 87 11.34 6.71 19.99
C HIS A 87 11.51 5.18 20.02
N PRO A 88 12.56 4.66 20.65
CA PRO A 88 12.86 3.23 20.64
C PRO A 88 11.70 2.38 21.21
N GLU A 89 10.94 2.90 22.18
CA GLU A 89 9.76 2.26 22.75
C GLU A 89 8.62 2.07 21.74
N CYS A 90 8.59 2.86 20.66
CA CYS A 90 7.59 2.74 19.61
C CYS A 90 7.92 1.65 18.58
N THR A 91 9.15 1.11 18.57
CA THR A 91 9.63 0.17 17.53
C THR A 91 8.71 -1.03 17.36
N GLN A 92 8.29 -1.66 18.46
CA GLN A 92 7.41 -2.82 18.39
C GLN A 92 6.05 -2.46 17.77
N SER A 93 5.49 -1.30 18.11
CA SER A 93 4.22 -0.84 17.53
C SER A 93 4.30 -0.57 16.03
N ILE A 94 5.46 -0.15 15.51
CA ILE A 94 5.68 0.02 14.07
C ILE A 94 5.66 -1.35 13.38
N LEU A 95 6.40 -2.32 13.93
CA LEU A 95 6.48 -3.69 13.39
C LEU A 95 5.12 -4.38 13.43
N ASP A 96 4.42 -4.29 14.55
CA ASP A 96 3.09 -4.91 14.73
C ASP A 96 2.08 -4.34 13.73
N ALA A 97 2.10 -3.02 13.50
CA ALA A 97 1.21 -2.40 12.53
C ALA A 97 1.54 -2.78 11.09
N ALA A 98 2.82 -2.94 10.73
CA ALA A 98 3.19 -3.45 9.42
C ALA A 98 2.70 -4.89 9.22
N CYS A 99 2.89 -5.76 10.20
CA CYS A 99 2.37 -7.13 10.19
C CYS A 99 0.85 -7.17 10.08
N ALA A 100 0.14 -6.37 10.89
CA ALA A 100 -1.31 -6.27 10.85
C ALA A 100 -1.81 -5.78 9.48
N THR A 101 -1.09 -4.86 8.83
CA THR A 101 -1.45 -4.38 7.48
C THR A 101 -1.37 -5.49 6.45
N PHE A 102 -0.31 -6.31 6.47
CA PHE A 102 -0.22 -7.49 5.61
C PHE A 102 -1.35 -8.49 5.90
N GLN A 103 -1.60 -8.80 7.16
CA GLN A 103 -2.64 -9.75 7.57
C GLN A 103 -4.04 -9.30 7.11
N CYS A 104 -4.40 -8.03 7.32
CA CYS A 104 -5.67 -7.48 6.87
C CYS A 104 -5.80 -7.55 5.33
N PHE A 105 -4.72 -7.27 4.61
CA PHE A 105 -4.72 -7.36 3.14
C PHE A 105 -4.88 -8.81 2.66
N GLU A 106 -4.15 -9.77 3.24
CA GLU A 106 -4.24 -11.19 2.89
C GLU A 106 -5.62 -11.78 3.22
N GLN A 107 -6.18 -11.44 4.38
CA GLN A 107 -7.51 -11.90 4.77
C GLN A 107 -8.57 -11.41 3.80
N TRP A 108 -8.54 -10.11 3.47
CA TRP A 108 -9.47 -9.52 2.51
C TRP A 108 -9.33 -10.12 1.11
N LEU A 109 -8.10 -10.33 0.63
CA LEU A 109 -7.87 -10.94 -0.68
C LEU A 109 -8.33 -12.40 -0.71
N GLY A 110 -8.06 -13.17 0.34
CA GLY A 110 -8.47 -14.57 0.45
C GLY A 110 -9.99 -14.74 0.62
N GLU A 111 -10.70 -13.76 1.20
CA GLU A 111 -12.16 -13.71 1.17
C GLU A 111 -12.70 -13.53 -0.25
N TRP A 112 -12.05 -12.67 -1.05
CA TRP A 112 -12.44 -12.44 -2.44
C TRP A 112 -12.24 -13.67 -3.33
N GLU A 113 -11.19 -14.47 -3.12
CA GLU A 113 -10.96 -15.71 -3.90
C GLU A 113 -12.03 -16.81 -3.66
N ARG A 114 -12.84 -16.69 -2.60
CA ARG A 114 -13.89 -17.67 -2.26
C ARG A 114 -15.29 -17.29 -2.79
N GLU A 115 -15.44 -16.11 -3.40
CA GLU A 115 -16.68 -15.62 -4.03
C GLU A 115 -16.69 -15.88 -5.53
#